data_AF-A0A1U7NHJ4-F1
#
_entry.id   AF-A0A1U7NHJ4-F1
#
_cell.length_a   1.000
_cell.length_b   1.000
_cell.length_c   1.000
_cell.angle_alpha   90.00
_cell.angle_beta   90.00
_cell.angle_gamma   90.00
#
_symmetry.space_group_name_H-M   'P 1'
#
loop_
_entity.id
_entity.type
_entity.pdbx_description
1 polymer ?
#
loop_
_entity_poly.entity_id
_entity_poly.type
_entity_poly.pdbx_seq_one_letter_code
_entity_poly.pdbx_strand_id
1 'polypeptide(L)'
;MAILSSKQIRLNPYFNINDKSRIPHSITFGKRNTWDHWGIVPTSLPVISPPGIDIRSDPNSLKNGSIIGGDIIAPYTTLQNREGDIEFIVVDQRWNWAELYSEIMSHLHGFKMKAILEDDPEYFYQGRFSVSGWDSSNDDYSRITISYNLDAYKYLITDPTIKEI
;
A
#
# COMPACT_ATOMS: atom_id res chain seq x y z
N MET A 1 -26.33 -11.70 -31.23
CA MET A 1 -25.31 -10.74 -30.75
C MET A 1 -25.52 -10.55 -29.27
N ALA A 2 -24.62 -11.05 -28.41
CA ALA A 2 -24.70 -10.83 -26.97
C ALA A 2 -23.47 -10.00 -26.57
N ILE A 3 -23.69 -8.74 -26.20
CA ILE A 3 -22.64 -7.87 -25.67
C ILE A 3 -22.48 -8.25 -24.20
N LEU A 4 -21.38 -8.96 -23.90
CA LEU A 4 -20.88 -9.15 -22.55
C LEU A 4 -20.26 -7.83 -22.08
N SER A 5 -20.86 -7.14 -21.11
CA SER A 5 -20.08 -6.28 -20.21
C SER A 5 -20.87 -5.87 -18.98
N SER A 6 -20.56 -6.50 -17.85
CA SER A 6 -20.52 -5.80 -16.56
C SER A 6 -19.61 -6.62 -15.65
N LYS A 7 -18.31 -6.31 -15.71
CA LYS A 7 -17.42 -6.63 -14.59
C LYS A 7 -17.87 -5.74 -13.43
N GLN A 8 -18.89 -6.18 -12.69
CA GLN A 8 -19.15 -5.67 -11.35
C GLN A 8 -17.90 -5.96 -10.54
N ILE A 9 -17.09 -4.92 -10.32
CA ILE A 9 -16.06 -4.94 -9.29
C ILE A 9 -16.84 -5.07 -7.99
N ARG A 10 -16.92 -6.29 -7.46
CA ARG A 10 -17.52 -6.56 -6.16
C ARG A 10 -16.65 -5.83 -5.14
N LEU A 11 -17.03 -4.60 -4.81
CA LEU A 11 -16.64 -4.01 -3.54
C LEU A 11 -16.91 -5.08 -2.49
N ASN A 12 -15.95 -5.31 -1.60
CA ASN A 12 -16.03 -6.32 -0.55
C ASN A 12 -17.46 -6.28 0.05
N PRO A 13 -18.21 -7.40 0.14
CA PRO A 13 -19.63 -7.40 0.53
C PRO A 13 -19.93 -6.78 1.90
N TYR A 14 -18.90 -6.35 2.62
CA TYR A 14 -18.95 -5.67 3.92
C TYR A 14 -18.71 -4.15 3.84
N PHE A 15 -18.36 -3.59 2.67
CA PHE A 15 -18.14 -2.16 2.49
C PHE A 15 -19.45 -1.48 2.04
N ASN A 16 -20.18 -0.91 3.00
CA ASN A 16 -21.37 -0.10 2.76
C ASN A 16 -21.06 1.38 3.04
N ILE A 17 -21.02 2.19 1.98
CA ILE A 17 -20.74 3.64 2.04
C ILE A 17 -21.75 4.40 2.93
N ASN A 18 -22.95 3.84 3.13
CA ASN A 18 -24.02 4.46 3.91
C ASN A 18 -24.00 4.11 5.40
N ASP A 19 -23.14 3.19 5.84
CA ASP A 19 -22.99 2.81 7.25
C ASP A 19 -21.96 3.71 7.95
N LYS A 20 -22.42 4.88 8.41
CA LYS A 20 -21.61 5.86 9.16
C LYS A 20 -21.09 5.36 10.51
N SER A 21 -21.50 4.18 10.98
CA SER A 21 -21.06 3.59 12.25
C SER A 21 -19.78 2.77 12.13
N ARG A 22 -19.36 2.43 10.89
CA ARG A 22 -18.11 1.75 10.61
C ARG A 22 -17.06 2.77 10.19
N ILE A 23 -16.01 2.88 10.99
CA ILE A 23 -14.81 3.65 10.65
C ILE A 23 -14.22 3.00 9.39
N PRO A 24 -14.14 3.70 8.24
CA PRO A 24 -13.53 3.13 7.07
C PRO A 24 -12.05 2.86 7.37
N HIS A 25 -11.56 1.70 6.96
CA HIS A 25 -10.12 1.39 7.01
C HIS A 25 -9.39 2.53 6.31
N SER A 26 -8.46 3.20 7.00
CA SER A 26 -7.71 4.30 6.42
C SER A 26 -6.23 4.12 6.70
N ILE A 27 -5.44 4.85 5.93
CA ILE A 27 -3.99 4.87 6.04
C ILE A 27 -3.56 6.31 6.28
N THR A 28 -2.67 6.50 7.24
CA THR A 28 -2.04 7.77 7.54
C THR A 28 -0.65 7.82 6.90
N PHE A 29 -0.49 8.67 5.90
CA PHE A 29 0.77 8.92 5.20
C PHE A 29 1.47 10.16 5.78
N GLY A 30 2.48 9.93 6.61
CA GLY A 30 3.21 10.96 7.33
C GLY A 30 2.29 11.68 8.32
N LYS A 31 1.78 12.85 7.91
CA LYS A 31 0.90 13.71 8.72
C LYS A 31 -0.54 13.77 8.20
N ARG A 32 -0.84 13.16 7.04
CA ARG A 32 -2.16 13.23 6.42
C ARG A 32 -2.83 11.87 6.41
N ASN A 33 -4.07 11.83 6.89
CA ASN A 33 -4.91 10.66 6.83
C ASN A 33 -5.73 10.65 5.53
N THR A 34 -5.80 9.50 4.87
CA THR A 34 -6.51 9.28 3.59
C THR A 34 -8.00 9.58 3.66
N TRP A 35 -8.68 9.22 4.76
CA TRP A 35 -10.10 9.51 4.95
C TRP A 35 -10.33 10.96 5.35
N ASP A 36 -9.68 11.43 6.43
CA ASP A 36 -10.00 12.74 7.00
C ASP A 36 -9.59 13.92 6.10
N HIS A 37 -8.47 13.79 5.38
CA HIS A 37 -7.93 14.89 4.58
C HIS A 37 -8.33 14.81 3.10
N TRP A 38 -8.40 13.60 2.55
CA TRP A 38 -8.63 13.39 1.11
C TRP A 38 -10.00 12.78 0.80
N GLY A 39 -10.71 12.24 1.79
CA GLY A 39 -12.00 11.59 1.57
C GLY A 39 -11.91 10.33 0.70
N ILE A 40 -10.75 9.67 0.72
CA ILE A 40 -10.51 8.44 -0.05
C ILE A 40 -10.43 7.25 0.89
N VAL A 41 -10.89 6.09 0.42
CA VAL A 41 -10.89 4.84 1.18
C VAL A 41 -10.34 3.71 0.33
N PRO A 42 -9.60 2.76 0.91
CA PRO A 42 -9.10 1.61 0.19
C PRO A 42 -10.27 0.70 -0.21
N THR A 43 -10.19 0.14 -1.42
CA THR A 43 -11.21 -0.75 -1.98
C THR A 43 -11.27 -2.11 -1.25
N SER A 44 -10.14 -2.54 -0.72
CA SER A 44 -9.94 -3.75 0.07
C SER A 44 -9.21 -3.44 1.37
N LEU A 45 -9.19 -4.39 2.30
CA LEU A 45 -8.31 -4.29 3.47
C LEU A 45 -6.88 -4.00 3.01
N PRO A 46 -6.23 -2.95 3.51
CA PRO A 46 -4.88 -2.60 3.09
C PRO A 46 -3.90 -3.63 3.66
N VAL A 47 -3.53 -4.60 2.84
CA VAL A 47 -2.53 -5.62 3.21
C VAL A 47 -1.23 -5.28 2.51
N ILE A 48 -0.20 -4.98 3.29
CA ILE A 48 1.16 -4.78 2.77
C ILE A 48 1.75 -6.14 2.40
N SER A 49 2.21 -6.27 1.15
CA SER A 49 2.85 -7.47 0.64
C SER A 49 4.03 -7.91 1.52
N PRO A 50 4.28 -9.23 1.64
CA PRO A 50 5.46 -9.71 2.35
C PRO A 50 6.75 -9.26 1.63
N PRO A 51 7.86 -9.07 2.36
CA PRO A 51 9.13 -8.71 1.74
C PRO A 51 9.66 -9.85 0.87
N GLY A 52 10.27 -9.52 -0.27
CA GLY A 52 11.01 -10.48 -1.08
C GLY A 52 12.25 -10.97 -0.34
N ILE A 53 12.68 -12.21 -0.62
CA ILE A 53 13.92 -12.77 -0.08
C ILE A 53 14.92 -12.87 -1.22
N ASP A 54 16.00 -12.09 -1.15
CA ASP A 54 17.12 -12.24 -2.08
C ASP A 54 18.13 -13.23 -1.54
N ILE A 55 18.31 -14.32 -2.29
CA ILE A 55 19.36 -15.30 -2.04
C ILE A 55 20.44 -15.07 -3.09
N ARG A 56 21.56 -14.45 -2.71
CA ARG A 56 22.74 -14.40 -3.58
C ARG A 56 23.34 -15.80 -3.69
N SER A 57 23.10 -16.46 -4.82
CA SER A 57 23.78 -17.70 -5.18
C SER A 57 25.04 -17.37 -5.98
N ASP A 58 26.22 -17.61 -5.40
CA ASP A 58 27.48 -17.49 -6.14
C ASP A 58 27.53 -18.53 -7.27
N PRO A 59 27.65 -18.13 -8.55
CA PRO A 59 27.55 -19.04 -9.69
C PRO A 59 28.73 -20.00 -9.85
N ASN A 60 29.80 -19.85 -9.04
CA ASN A 60 30.98 -20.72 -9.08
C ASN A 60 30.91 -21.91 -8.10
N SER A 61 29.80 -22.12 -7.39
CA SER A 61 29.61 -23.31 -6.57
C SER A 61 29.28 -24.52 -7.45
N LEU A 62 30.32 -25.28 -7.79
CA LEU A 62 30.22 -26.54 -8.51
C LEU A 62 29.47 -27.61 -7.68
N LYS A 63 28.44 -28.18 -8.31
CA LYS A 63 27.83 -29.51 -8.07
C LYS A 63 26.74 -29.65 -6.99
N ASN A 64 25.57 -30.00 -7.52
CA ASN A 64 24.71 -31.13 -7.15
C ASN A 64 24.07 -31.12 -5.75
N GLY A 65 22.77 -30.84 -5.74
CA GLY A 65 21.87 -31.07 -4.61
C GLY A 65 21.03 -29.85 -4.31
N SER A 66 19.74 -29.91 -4.65
CA SER A 66 18.74 -28.99 -4.13
C SER A 66 18.68 -29.14 -2.61
N ILE A 67 19.42 -28.31 -1.89
CA ILE A 67 19.36 -28.22 -0.44
C ILE A 67 18.20 -27.28 -0.11
N ILE A 68 17.03 -27.87 0.10
CA ILE A 68 15.92 -27.22 0.82
C ILE A 68 16.30 -27.33 2.29
N GLY A 69 16.87 -26.25 2.84
CA GLY A 69 17.32 -26.19 4.22
C GLY A 69 16.89 -24.86 4.84
N GLY A 70 15.92 -24.93 5.75
CA GLY A 70 15.72 -23.87 6.72
C GLY A 70 17.01 -23.64 7.51
N ASP A 71 17.29 -22.36 7.77
CA ASP A 71 18.27 -21.87 8.73
C ASP A 71 19.71 -22.40 8.60
N ILE A 72 20.22 -22.57 7.38
CA ILE A 72 21.67 -22.44 7.14
C ILE A 72 21.90 -20.98 6.83
N ILE A 73 22.60 -20.28 7.73
CA ILE A 73 23.05 -18.90 7.59
C ILE A 73 23.79 -18.77 6.25
N ALA A 74 23.06 -18.42 5.19
CA ALA A 74 23.67 -17.91 3.98
C ALA A 74 24.29 -16.57 4.41
N PRO A 75 25.61 -16.36 4.20
CA PRO A 75 26.30 -15.20 4.76
C PRO A 75 25.73 -13.85 4.28
N TYR A 76 24.82 -13.84 3.30
CA TYR A 76 24.17 -12.64 2.77
C TYR A 76 22.72 -12.89 2.29
N THR A 77 21.80 -13.33 3.16
CA THR A 77 20.36 -13.19 2.85
C THR A 77 19.92 -11.77 3.21
N THR A 78 19.68 -10.95 2.20
CA THR A 78 19.10 -9.61 2.39
C THR A 78 17.60 -9.66 2.12
N LEU A 79 16.80 -9.09 3.02
CA LEU A 79 15.40 -8.86 2.73
C LEU A 79 15.28 -7.70 1.75
N GLN A 80 14.50 -7.91 0.69
CA GLN A 80 14.12 -6.85 -0.22
C GLN A 80 13.06 -5.95 0.41
N ASN A 81 12.97 -4.75 -0.15
CA ASN A 81 11.87 -3.83 0.14
C ASN A 81 10.53 -4.46 -0.25
N ARG A 82 9.48 -4.11 0.50
CA ARG A 82 8.12 -4.52 0.19
C ARG A 82 7.58 -3.59 -0.89
N GLU A 83 7.20 -4.18 -2.01
CA GLU A 83 6.58 -3.45 -3.12
C GLU A 83 5.16 -3.94 -3.34
N GLY A 84 4.29 -3.04 -3.76
CA GLY A 84 2.91 -3.36 -4.09
C GLY A 84 2.08 -2.12 -4.36
N ASP A 85 0.81 -2.36 -4.62
CA ASP A 85 -0.17 -1.33 -4.98
C ASP A 85 -1.39 -1.43 -4.08
N ILE A 86 -1.93 -0.28 -3.68
CA ILE A 86 -3.20 -0.18 -2.97
C ILE A 86 -4.14 0.68 -3.81
N GLU A 87 -5.32 0.13 -4.11
CA GLU A 87 -6.37 0.83 -4.84
C GLU A 87 -7.32 1.50 -3.86
N PHE A 88 -7.53 2.81 -4.03
CA PHE A 88 -8.48 3.61 -3.28
C PHE A 88 -9.60 4.13 -4.20
N ILE A 89 -10.78 4.29 -3.62
CA ILE A 89 -11.91 4.97 -4.23
C ILE A 89 -12.08 6.35 -3.59
N VAL A 90 -12.40 7.34 -4.42
CA VAL A 90 -12.78 8.68 -3.98
C VAL A 90 -14.25 8.64 -3.62
N VAL A 91 -14.56 8.77 -2.33
CA VAL A 91 -15.94 8.75 -1.82
C VAL A 91 -16.48 10.17 -1.71
N ASP A 92 -15.63 11.10 -1.31
CA ASP A 92 -16.01 12.49 -1.12
C ASP A 92 -15.92 13.28 -2.45
N GLN A 93 -17.04 13.83 -2.89
CA GLN A 93 -17.14 14.67 -4.10
C GLN A 93 -16.79 16.15 -3.83
N ARG A 94 -16.29 16.48 -2.64
CA ARG A 94 -15.90 17.86 -2.29
C ARG A 94 -14.81 18.45 -3.18
N TRP A 95 -13.99 17.61 -3.80
CA TRP A 95 -12.83 18.04 -4.58
C TRP A 95 -13.07 17.86 -6.07
N ASN A 96 -12.55 18.80 -6.87
CA ASN A 96 -12.35 18.53 -8.28
C ASN A 96 -11.28 17.43 -8.41
N TRP A 97 -11.55 16.44 -9.26
CA TRP A 97 -10.66 15.33 -9.54
C TRP A 97 -9.19 15.76 -9.75
N ALA A 98 -8.97 16.79 -10.58
CA ALA A 98 -7.63 17.23 -10.95
C ALA A 98 -6.87 17.86 -9.75
N GLU A 99 -7.61 18.53 -8.88
CA GLU A 99 -7.04 19.18 -7.68
C GLU A 99 -6.65 18.11 -6.65
N LEU A 100 -7.53 17.14 -6.41
CA LEU A 100 -7.25 16.04 -5.48
C LEU A 100 -6.04 15.21 -5.95
N TYR A 101 -5.99 14.89 -7.24
CA TYR A 101 -4.84 14.19 -7.82
C TYR A 101 -3.53 14.95 -7.62
N SER A 102 -3.55 16.26 -7.89
CA SER A 102 -2.37 17.11 -7.77
C SER A 102 -1.90 17.24 -6.31
N GLU A 103 -2.84 17.36 -5.36
CA GLU A 103 -2.55 17.43 -3.92
C GLU A 103 -1.93 16.10 -3.42
N ILE A 104 -2.53 14.96 -3.77
CA ILE A 104 -2.01 13.64 -3.39
C ILE A 104 -0.62 13.42 -4.01
N MET A 105 -0.46 13.73 -5.30
CA MET A 105 0.82 13.60 -5.98
C MET A 105 1.88 14.50 -5.33
N SER A 106 1.55 15.76 -5.02
CA SER A 106 2.48 16.68 -4.36
C SER A 106 2.88 16.21 -2.96
N HIS A 107 1.97 15.54 -2.24
CA HIS A 107 2.27 15.04 -0.89
C HIS A 107 3.11 13.77 -0.93
N LEU A 108 2.80 12.82 -1.82
CA LEU A 108 3.46 11.51 -1.88
C LEU A 108 4.80 11.56 -2.63
N HIS A 109 4.91 12.39 -3.67
CA HIS A 109 6.02 12.31 -4.61
C HIS A 109 7.35 12.80 -4.02
N GLY A 110 8.37 11.95 -4.07
CA GLY A 110 9.76 12.31 -3.75
C GLY A 110 10.18 12.19 -2.29
N PHE A 111 9.24 11.94 -1.37
CA PHE A 111 9.53 11.88 0.07
C PHE A 111 9.47 10.46 0.62
N LYS A 112 10.46 10.11 1.45
CA LYS A 112 10.37 8.93 2.32
C LYS A 112 9.53 9.30 3.53
N MET A 113 8.43 8.61 3.78
CA MET A 113 7.51 8.91 4.88
C MET A 113 7.05 7.64 5.59
N LYS A 114 6.39 7.84 6.73
CA LYS A 114 5.75 6.77 7.50
C LYS A 114 4.36 6.50 6.92
N ALA A 115 3.97 5.23 6.85
CA ALA A 115 2.58 4.82 6.66
C ALA A 115 2.11 4.04 7.87
N ILE A 116 1.05 4.52 8.51
CA ILE A 116 0.39 3.86 9.62
C ILE A 116 -0.96 3.38 9.11
N LEU A 117 -1.25 2.10 9.30
CA LEU A 117 -2.56 1.54 8.98
C LEU A 117 -3.44 1.71 10.23
N GLU A 118 -4.65 2.23 10.08
CA GLU A 118 -5.58 2.34 11.23
C GLU A 118 -5.97 0.96 11.79
N ASP A 119 -5.81 -0.10 10.99
CA ASP A 119 -6.01 -1.49 11.42
C ASP A 119 -4.91 -2.01 12.37
N ASP A 120 -3.70 -1.43 12.31
CA ASP A 120 -2.56 -1.80 13.14
C ASP A 120 -1.81 -0.54 13.62
N PRO A 121 -2.45 0.27 14.51
CA PRO A 121 -1.96 1.60 14.86
C PRO A 121 -0.70 1.59 15.71
N GLU A 122 -0.29 0.44 16.26
CA GLU A 122 0.95 0.32 17.06
C GLU A 122 2.21 0.29 16.18
N TYR A 123 2.04 -0.01 14.89
CA TYR A 123 3.13 -0.17 13.94
C TYR A 123 3.06 0.83 12.80
N PHE A 124 4.23 1.16 12.26
CA PHE A 124 4.35 1.93 11.04
C PHE A 124 5.31 1.26 10.05
N TYR A 125 5.04 1.50 8.77
CA TYR A 125 5.94 1.19 7.67
C TYR A 125 6.66 2.46 7.25
N GLN A 126 7.90 2.35 6.81
CA GLN A 126 8.65 3.48 6.30
C GLN A 126 9.02 3.21 4.85
N GLY A 127 8.81 4.19 3.96
CA GLY A 127 9.05 3.97 2.55
C GLY A 127 8.74 5.16 1.67
N ARG A 128 8.79 4.93 0.37
CA ARG A 128 8.36 5.88 -0.64
C ARG A 128 7.02 5.43 -1.20
N PHE A 129 6.17 6.40 -1.48
CA PHE A 129 4.87 6.19 -2.07
C PHE A 129 4.80 6.99 -3.36
N SER A 130 4.10 6.45 -4.34
CA SER A 130 3.91 7.09 -5.63
C SER A 130 2.53 6.78 -6.16
N VAL A 131 1.94 7.73 -6.87
CA VAL A 131 0.68 7.47 -7.55
C VAL A 131 1.01 6.76 -8.86
N SER A 132 0.60 5.50 -8.98
CA SER A 132 0.91 4.66 -10.15
C SER A 132 -0.14 4.78 -11.25
N GLY A 133 -1.39 5.09 -10.89
CA GLY A 133 -2.45 5.27 -11.86
C GLY A 133 -3.66 5.97 -11.27
N TRP A 134 -4.39 6.66 -12.14
CA TRP A 134 -5.73 7.15 -11.84
C TRP A 134 -6.69 6.68 -12.92
N ASP A 135 -7.76 6.02 -12.50
CA ASP A 135 -8.84 5.60 -13.37
C ASP A 135 -10.11 6.40 -13.04
N SER A 136 -10.50 7.28 -13.97
CA SER A 136 -11.75 8.03 -13.92
C SER A 136 -12.83 7.43 -14.85
N SER A 137 -12.59 6.25 -15.42
CA SER A 137 -13.33 5.76 -16.60
C SER A 137 -14.66 5.04 -16.32
N ASN A 138 -15.06 4.81 -15.07
CA ASN A 138 -16.34 4.14 -14.75
C ASN A 138 -17.28 5.02 -13.92
N ASP A 139 -18.51 5.16 -14.43
CA ASP A 139 -19.59 6.12 -14.14
C ASP A 139 -20.03 6.34 -12.67
N ASP A 140 -19.45 5.68 -11.67
CA ASP A 140 -19.89 5.78 -10.27
C ASP A 140 -18.84 6.40 -9.32
N TYR A 141 -17.54 6.08 -9.48
CA TYR A 141 -16.47 6.55 -8.57
C TYR A 141 -15.11 6.64 -9.26
N SER A 142 -14.33 7.67 -8.89
CA SER A 142 -12.91 7.77 -9.28
C SER A 142 -12.04 6.82 -8.46
N ARG A 143 -11.09 6.15 -9.11
CA ARG A 143 -10.14 5.22 -8.48
C ARG A 143 -8.71 5.76 -8.59
N ILE A 144 -7.99 5.72 -7.49
CA ILE A 144 -6.56 6.04 -7.44
C ILE A 144 -5.78 4.82 -6.98
N THR A 145 -4.71 4.49 -7.70
CA THR A 145 -3.76 3.45 -7.30
C THR A 145 -2.51 4.11 -6.76
N ILE A 146 -2.16 3.79 -5.52
CA ILE A 146 -0.94 4.25 -4.86
C ILE A 146 0.00 3.05 -4.74
N SER A 147 1.12 3.14 -5.43
CA SER A 147 2.23 2.20 -5.29
C SER A 147 3.10 2.56 -4.11
N TYR A 148 3.67 1.54 -3.47
CA TYR A 148 4.58 1.71 -2.34
C TYR A 148 5.85 0.91 -2.54
N ASN A 149 6.96 1.46 -2.05
CA ASN A 149 8.22 0.78 -1.84
C ASN A 149 8.64 1.04 -0.39
N LEU A 150 8.40 0.05 0.46
CA LEU A 150 8.57 0.11 1.91
C LEU A 150 9.78 -0.70 2.35
N ASP A 151 10.37 -0.33 3.48
CA ASP A 151 11.40 -1.13 4.13
C ASP A 151 10.85 -2.52 4.52
N ALA A 152 11.72 -3.53 4.59
CA ALA A 152 11.31 -4.92 4.82
C ALA A 152 10.59 -5.15 6.15
N TYR A 153 10.91 -4.35 7.16
CA TYR A 153 10.39 -4.48 8.53
C TYR A 153 9.31 -3.45 8.82
N LYS A 154 8.37 -3.84 9.68
CA LYS A 154 7.48 -2.90 10.36
C LYS A 154 8.12 -2.46 11.66
N TYR A 155 7.85 -1.22 12.06
CA TYR A 155 8.47 -0.57 13.20
C TYR A 155 7.42 -0.20 14.24
N LEU A 156 7.75 -0.30 15.52
CA LEU A 156 6.87 0.16 16.60
C LEU A 156 6.91 1.69 16.69
N ILE A 157 5.76 2.34 16.81
CA ILE A 157 5.70 3.81 16.95
C ILE A 157 6.45 4.29 18.19
N THR A 158 6.44 3.50 19.27
CA THR A 158 7.07 3.83 20.54
C THR A 158 8.57 3.53 20.59
N ASP A 159 9.16 2.97 19.53
CA ASP A 159 10.57 2.57 19.53
C ASP A 159 11.49 3.81 19.57
N PRO A 160 12.24 4.04 20.67
CA PRO A 160 13.08 5.22 20.82
C PRO A 160 14.31 5.20 19.91
N THR A 161 14.64 4.04 19.29
CA THR A 161 15.83 3.90 18.45
C THR A 161 15.61 4.44 17.02
N ILE A 162 14.36 4.69 16.64
CA ILE A 162 14.02 5.17 15.30
C ILE A 162 13.85 6.68 15.35
N LYS A 163 14.80 7.39 14.76
CA LYS A 163 14.70 8.85 14.63
C LYS A 163 13.47 9.21 13.79
N GLU A 164 12.69 10.18 14.26
CA GLU A 164 11.64 10.80 13.46
C GLU A 164 12.25 11.35 12.17
N ILE A 165 11.58 11.08 11.04
CA ILE A 165 11.98 11.50 9.70
C ILE A 165 11.12 12.70 9.32
#